data_AF-A0ABC9YPH7-F1
#
_entry.id   AF-A0ABC9YPH7-F1
#
_cell.length_a   1.000
_cell.length_b   1.000
_cell.length_c   1.000
_cell.angle_alpha   90.00
_cell.angle_beta   90.00
_cell.angle_gamma   90.00
#
_symmetry.space_group_name_H-M   'P 1'
#
loop_
_entity.id
_entity.type
_entity.pdbx_description
1 polymer ?
#
loop_
_entity_poly.entity_id
_entity_poly.type
_entity_poly.pdbx_seq_one_letter_code
_entity_poly.pdbx_strand_id
1 'polypeptide(L)'
;MAASAVSLEVEWDGDLEVDPHALLLAPTGKIRSDDDFVFFNAPRHPSGAVVLEQVAPGRAGLAVNLNAIDPGVDRIVITGSVSAGSFQDVPALTLSVRGSSGRLFGYRVSSREAVQAMVFGEFYRRADTWKFRAVGQGWSSGLRGLAEEFGVSVDDEPVTSPPDRAPGVAAGWYEAPEDPTHLQWWNGTAWTEDRRKQYPQHDPAICGRCGRPRSVPRFGAPTPCRWCERDVAAALENWRGQVWQVLSATGPHGPRWDDLWIMLRYHMIGESTGRAVLPPLAMAHLELTVTFAFADNEIEQQELDDFEATVAALHAAADLSAMGSLIEQLRQRMLRGRALTQVRTGELPRIDRPDLHLESGELLHVDVGAVQIRHLASGPKYNDGRLIGSSKKLRFIGVGAGTELAWSKIGSIRPEYDTVVIQATTARGGGTYRVPDPEYVAAVLEGAVRIANRQILAPGDRDSRAIPNHVKNQVWQRDAGKCVECGAQEYLEFDHVIPWSRGGASSVDNLQILCRRCNLAKGARI
;
A
#
# COMPACT_ATOMS: atom_id res chain seq x y z
N MET A 1 -5.32 -23.05 -34.80
CA MET A 1 -6.48 -22.29 -34.29
C MET A 1 -5.95 -20.97 -33.76
N ALA A 2 -6.39 -19.84 -34.33
CA ALA A 2 -5.91 -18.52 -33.91
C ALA A 2 -6.50 -18.20 -32.53
N ALA A 3 -5.65 -17.97 -31.53
CA ALA A 3 -6.11 -17.49 -30.23
C ALA A 3 -6.64 -16.06 -30.42
N SER A 4 -7.92 -15.85 -30.11
CA SER A 4 -8.60 -14.56 -30.21
C SER A 4 -8.13 -13.55 -29.16
N ALA A 5 -7.62 -14.05 -28.05
CA ALA A 5 -6.92 -13.28 -27.03
C ALA A 5 -5.54 -13.89 -26.79
N VAL A 6 -4.52 -13.04 -26.76
CA VAL A 6 -3.13 -13.41 -26.49
C VAL A 6 -2.60 -12.55 -25.36
N SER A 7 -1.74 -13.14 -24.53
CA SER A 7 -0.97 -12.42 -23.52
C SER A 7 0.49 -12.41 -23.93
N LEU A 8 1.12 -11.25 -23.87
CA LEU A 8 2.52 -11.04 -24.14
C LEU A 8 3.24 -10.87 -22.80
N GLU A 9 4.35 -11.57 -22.64
CA GLU A 9 5.22 -11.45 -21.48
C GLU A 9 6.59 -10.95 -21.95
N VAL A 10 7.02 -9.83 -21.39
CA VAL A 10 8.36 -9.27 -21.52
C VAL A 10 9.12 -9.64 -20.25
N GLU A 11 10.23 -10.35 -20.36
CA GLU A 11 11.05 -10.77 -19.21
C GLU A 11 12.50 -10.37 -19.44
N TRP A 12 13.17 -9.86 -18.41
CA TRP A 12 14.58 -9.46 -18.44
C TRP A 12 15.26 -9.69 -17.09
N ASP A 13 16.58 -9.81 -17.12
CA ASP A 13 17.39 -9.93 -15.91
C ASP A 13 17.98 -8.55 -15.52
N GLY A 14 18.38 -8.39 -14.25
CA GLY A 14 19.09 -7.20 -13.78
C GLY A 14 18.19 -6.06 -13.29
N ASP A 15 18.83 -4.98 -12.83
CA ASP A 15 18.18 -3.87 -12.12
C ASP A 15 17.65 -2.76 -13.06
N LEU A 16 17.92 -2.85 -14.37
CA LEU A 16 17.45 -1.87 -15.34
C LEU A 16 15.97 -2.10 -15.64
N GLU A 17 15.11 -1.14 -15.32
CA GLU A 17 13.67 -1.26 -15.53
C GLU A 17 13.31 -1.03 -17.01
N VAL A 18 12.51 -1.94 -17.58
CA VAL A 18 11.99 -1.86 -18.95
C VAL A 18 10.51 -1.53 -18.89
N ASP A 19 10.14 -0.37 -19.43
CA ASP A 19 8.76 0.10 -19.52
C ASP A 19 8.13 -0.38 -20.84
N PRO A 20 7.13 -1.28 -20.81
CA PRO A 20 6.44 -1.78 -22.00
C PRO A 20 5.33 -0.82 -22.48
N HIS A 21 5.12 -0.77 -23.80
CA HIS A 21 4.02 -0.03 -24.40
C HIS A 21 3.41 -0.77 -25.60
N ALA A 22 2.22 -0.32 -26.01
CA ALA A 22 1.59 -0.75 -27.25
C ALA A 22 0.96 0.43 -28.02
N LEU A 23 1.20 0.48 -29.33
CA LEU A 23 0.63 1.48 -30.24
C LEU A 23 -0.32 0.79 -31.22
N LEU A 24 -1.56 1.27 -31.31
CA LEU A 24 -2.56 0.79 -32.27
C LEU A 24 -2.55 1.70 -33.50
N LEU A 25 -2.11 1.16 -34.64
CA LEU A 25 -1.90 1.97 -35.84
C LEU A 25 -3.00 1.75 -36.86
N ALA A 26 -3.43 2.85 -37.46
CA ALA A 26 -4.25 2.84 -38.66
C ALA A 26 -3.42 2.45 -39.90
N PRO A 27 -4.05 2.17 -41.06
CA PRO A 27 -3.35 1.88 -42.32
C PRO A 27 -2.37 2.96 -42.79
N THR A 28 -2.50 4.18 -42.26
CA THR A 28 -1.54 5.28 -42.44
C THR A 28 -0.18 5.00 -41.80
N GLY A 29 -0.09 4.01 -40.91
CA GLY A 29 1.06 3.70 -40.08
C GLY A 29 1.24 4.60 -38.87
N LYS A 30 0.23 5.39 -38.54
CA LYS A 30 0.20 6.26 -37.37
C LYS A 30 -0.98 5.92 -36.47
N ILE A 31 -0.89 6.31 -35.20
CA ILE A 31 -2.04 6.34 -34.30
C ILE A 31 -3.11 7.31 -34.82
N ARG A 32 -4.38 7.07 -34.48
CA ARG A 32 -5.49 7.95 -34.90
C ARG A 32 -5.69 9.09 -33.91
N SER A 33 -5.39 8.83 -32.64
CA SER A 33 -5.43 9.74 -31.50
C SER A 33 -4.56 9.18 -30.38
N ASP A 34 -4.20 9.98 -29.39
CA ASP A 34 -3.35 9.55 -28.27
C ASP A 34 -3.95 8.36 -27.49
N ASP A 35 -5.26 8.16 -27.54
CA ASP A 35 -5.97 6.98 -27.01
C ASP A 35 -5.48 5.63 -27.58
N ASP A 36 -4.91 5.63 -28.78
CA ASP A 36 -4.32 4.44 -29.43
C ASP A 36 -2.94 4.10 -28.86
N PHE A 37 -2.41 4.87 -27.90
CA PHE A 37 -1.15 4.61 -27.20
C PHE A 37 -1.39 4.10 -25.77
N VAL A 38 -1.04 2.83 -25.53
CA VAL A 38 -1.17 2.15 -24.24
C VAL A 38 0.20 2.10 -23.55
N PHE A 39 0.29 2.68 -22.36
CA PHE A 39 1.52 2.79 -21.56
C PHE A 39 1.17 2.92 -20.07
N PHE A 40 2.16 3.08 -19.18
CA PHE A 40 1.93 3.04 -17.72
C PHE A 40 0.90 4.07 -17.20
N ASN A 41 0.81 5.27 -17.80
CA ASN A 41 -0.22 6.28 -17.43
C ASN A 41 -1.56 6.09 -18.15
N ALA A 42 -1.59 5.31 -19.24
CA ALA A 42 -2.80 4.92 -19.96
C ALA A 42 -2.79 3.40 -20.17
N PRO A 43 -2.91 2.58 -19.10
CA PRO A 43 -2.62 1.14 -19.15
C PRO A 43 -3.69 0.32 -19.88
N ARG A 44 -4.69 0.97 -20.47
CA ARG A 44 -5.79 0.33 -21.18
C ARG A 44 -6.29 1.18 -22.32
N HIS A 45 -6.34 0.60 -23.52
CA HIS A 45 -6.99 1.22 -24.67
C HIS A 45 -8.51 1.35 -24.39
N PRO A 46 -9.20 2.44 -24.81
CA PRO A 46 -10.61 2.66 -24.51
C PRO A 46 -11.56 1.52 -24.93
N SER A 47 -11.25 0.78 -26.01
CA SER A 47 -12.03 -0.40 -26.41
C SER A 47 -11.85 -1.61 -25.49
N GLY A 48 -10.86 -1.58 -24.59
CA GLY A 48 -10.44 -2.69 -23.75
C GLY A 48 -9.73 -3.82 -24.49
N ALA A 49 -9.45 -3.65 -25.79
CA ALA A 49 -8.79 -4.67 -26.61
C ALA A 49 -7.30 -4.83 -26.33
N VAL A 50 -6.65 -3.81 -25.75
CA VAL A 50 -5.25 -3.87 -25.32
C VAL A 50 -5.17 -3.36 -23.88
N VAL A 51 -4.53 -4.12 -23.01
CA VAL A 51 -4.37 -3.83 -21.58
C VAL A 51 -2.96 -4.18 -21.15
N LEU A 52 -2.31 -3.28 -20.42
CA LEU A 52 -1.09 -3.55 -19.67
C LEU A 52 -1.50 -4.18 -18.32
N GLU A 53 -1.19 -5.47 -18.15
CA GLU A 53 -1.75 -6.30 -17.06
C GLU A 53 -0.92 -6.28 -15.78
N GLN A 54 0.41 -6.30 -15.89
CA GLN A 54 1.29 -6.45 -14.73
C GLN A 54 2.69 -5.90 -15.02
N VAL A 55 3.25 -5.11 -14.11
CA VAL A 55 4.67 -4.73 -14.09
C VAL A 55 5.24 -5.18 -12.75
N ALA A 56 6.27 -6.03 -12.79
CA ALA A 56 7.01 -6.53 -11.64
C ALA A 56 8.52 -6.43 -11.95
N PRO A 57 9.41 -6.42 -10.96
CA PRO A 57 10.85 -6.41 -11.22
C PRO A 57 11.25 -7.55 -12.17
N GLY A 58 11.84 -7.21 -13.32
CA GLY A 58 12.28 -8.15 -14.35
C GLY A 58 11.17 -8.72 -15.25
N ARG A 59 9.91 -8.27 -15.13
CA ARG A 59 8.80 -8.78 -15.95
C ARG A 59 7.65 -7.81 -16.17
N ALA A 60 7.13 -7.78 -17.39
CA ALA A 60 5.92 -7.08 -17.77
C ALA A 60 4.95 -7.95 -18.58
N GLY A 61 3.64 -7.73 -18.41
CA GLY A 61 2.57 -8.43 -19.11
C GLY A 61 1.63 -7.50 -19.87
N LEU A 62 1.27 -7.85 -21.11
CA LEU A 62 0.32 -7.12 -21.96
C LEU A 62 -0.71 -8.08 -22.55
N ALA A 63 -2.01 -7.85 -22.34
CA ALA A 63 -3.08 -8.60 -22.98
C ALA A 63 -3.60 -7.89 -24.23
N VAL A 64 -3.79 -8.68 -25.29
CA VAL A 64 -4.32 -8.22 -26.58
C VAL A 64 -5.46 -9.15 -27.02
N ASN A 65 -6.67 -8.60 -27.12
CA ASN A 65 -7.82 -9.26 -27.73
C ASN A 65 -7.95 -8.82 -29.19
N LEU A 66 -7.34 -9.60 -30.08
CA LEU A 66 -7.26 -9.34 -31.52
C LEU A 66 -8.63 -9.29 -32.23
N ASN A 67 -9.65 -9.91 -31.64
CA ASN A 67 -11.02 -9.88 -32.19
C ASN A 67 -11.80 -8.62 -31.78
N ALA A 68 -11.38 -7.93 -30.72
CA ALA A 68 -12.00 -6.69 -30.25
C ALA A 68 -11.33 -5.44 -30.83
N ILE A 69 -10.36 -5.60 -31.72
CA ILE A 69 -9.66 -4.50 -32.37
C ILE A 69 -10.56 -3.88 -33.43
N ASP A 70 -10.69 -2.55 -33.34
CA ASP A 70 -11.48 -1.74 -34.25
C ASP A 70 -11.02 -1.93 -35.71
N PRO A 71 -11.92 -1.99 -36.70
CA PRO A 71 -11.54 -2.15 -38.11
C PRO A 71 -10.60 -1.07 -38.65
N GLY A 72 -10.57 0.11 -38.03
CA GLY A 72 -9.67 1.21 -38.37
C GLY A 72 -8.22 1.00 -37.90
N VAL A 73 -7.91 -0.09 -37.19
CA VAL A 73 -6.55 -0.48 -36.76
C VAL A 73 -6.13 -1.72 -37.54
N ASP A 74 -4.99 -1.66 -38.22
CA ASP A 74 -4.43 -2.78 -38.99
C ASP A 74 -3.13 -3.33 -38.41
N ARG A 75 -2.52 -2.60 -37.46
CA ARG A 75 -1.29 -3.00 -36.76
C ARG A 75 -1.34 -2.66 -35.28
N ILE A 76 -0.70 -3.49 -34.47
CA ILE A 76 -0.46 -3.26 -33.04
C ILE A 76 1.03 -3.46 -32.81
N VAL A 77 1.74 -2.38 -32.49
CA VAL A 77 3.20 -2.39 -32.31
C VAL A 77 3.52 -2.46 -30.83
N ILE A 78 4.32 -3.44 -30.44
CA ILE A 78 4.75 -3.68 -29.05
C ILE A 78 6.14 -3.12 -28.88
N THR A 79 6.28 -2.18 -27.95
CA THR A 79 7.52 -1.43 -27.75
C THR A 79 7.92 -1.41 -26.28
N GLY A 80 9.12 -0.93 -25.99
CA GLY A 80 9.49 -0.55 -24.64
C GLY A 80 10.59 0.51 -24.60
N SER A 81 10.76 1.12 -23.43
CA SER A 81 11.83 2.07 -23.14
C SER A 81 12.56 1.77 -21.83
N VAL A 82 13.74 2.35 -21.67
CA VAL A 82 14.52 2.32 -20.43
C VAL A 82 14.78 3.76 -19.96
N SER A 83 14.65 4.01 -18.65
CA SER A 83 14.79 5.35 -18.06
C SER A 83 16.25 5.76 -17.83
N ALA A 84 17.16 4.79 -17.69
CA ALA A 84 18.60 4.98 -17.59
C ALA A 84 19.32 3.91 -18.41
N GLY A 85 20.51 4.21 -18.96
CA GLY A 85 21.28 3.26 -19.77
C GLY A 85 20.67 3.01 -21.16
N SER A 86 20.89 1.81 -21.71
CA SER A 86 20.42 1.42 -23.05
C SER A 86 19.96 -0.04 -23.09
N PHE A 87 19.22 -0.41 -24.14
CA PHE A 87 18.83 -1.81 -24.38
C PHE A 87 20.01 -2.77 -24.66
N GLN A 88 21.24 -2.28 -24.84
CA GLN A 88 22.43 -3.15 -24.83
C GLN A 88 22.74 -3.68 -23.43
N ASP A 89 22.36 -2.93 -22.40
CA ASP A 89 22.66 -3.19 -21.00
C ASP A 89 21.57 -4.02 -20.30
N VAL A 90 20.51 -4.40 -21.02
CA VAL A 90 19.42 -5.23 -20.51
C VAL A 90 19.72 -6.71 -20.80
N PRO A 91 20.22 -7.48 -19.82
CA PRO A 91 20.55 -8.88 -20.04
C PRO A 91 19.28 -9.72 -20.22
N ALA A 92 19.39 -10.71 -21.10
CA ALA A 92 18.40 -11.76 -21.29
C ALA A 92 16.96 -11.29 -21.64
N LEU A 93 16.76 -10.08 -22.18
CA LEU A 93 15.44 -9.59 -22.60
C LEU A 93 14.73 -10.55 -23.57
N THR A 94 13.54 -11.02 -23.22
CA THR A 94 12.71 -11.89 -24.05
C THR A 94 11.30 -11.36 -24.19
N LEU A 95 10.68 -11.61 -25.34
CA LEU A 95 9.25 -11.44 -25.56
C LEU A 95 8.64 -12.82 -25.85
N SER A 96 7.65 -13.22 -25.06
CA SER A 96 6.88 -14.45 -25.24
C SER A 96 5.41 -14.13 -25.49
N VAL A 97 4.78 -14.80 -26.45
CA VAL A 97 3.34 -14.69 -26.73
C VAL A 97 2.66 -15.98 -26.34
N ARG A 98 1.63 -15.88 -25.50
CA ARG A 98 0.82 -16.97 -24.98
C ARG A 98 -0.61 -16.87 -25.49
N GLY A 99 -1.18 -18.01 -25.86
CA GLY A 99 -2.61 -18.15 -26.16
C GLY A 99 -3.30 -18.98 -25.07
N SER A 100 -4.56 -19.32 -25.30
CA SER A 100 -5.36 -20.12 -24.36
C SER A 100 -4.81 -21.53 -24.09
N SER A 101 -4.00 -22.08 -25.01
CA SER A 101 -3.39 -23.41 -24.88
C SER A 101 -1.93 -23.39 -24.39
N GLY A 102 -1.43 -22.24 -23.91
CA GLY A 102 -0.05 -22.06 -23.45
C GLY A 102 0.79 -21.17 -24.38
N ARG A 103 2.13 -21.26 -24.26
CA ARG A 103 3.05 -20.42 -25.04
C ARG A 103 2.99 -20.77 -26.52
N LEU A 104 2.67 -19.78 -27.36
CA LEU A 104 2.64 -19.92 -28.83
C LEU A 104 4.06 -19.83 -29.40
N PHE A 105 4.80 -18.79 -29.01
CA PHE A 105 6.21 -18.60 -29.35
C PHE A 105 6.87 -17.63 -28.37
N GLY A 106 8.19 -17.53 -28.42
CA GLY A 106 8.95 -16.50 -27.72
C GLY A 106 10.35 -16.38 -28.31
N TYR A 107 10.94 -15.20 -28.22
CA TYR A 107 12.27 -14.92 -28.76
C TYR A 107 13.01 -13.94 -27.88
N ARG A 108 14.35 -13.99 -27.97
CA ARG A 108 15.21 -13.01 -27.32
C ARG A 108 15.24 -11.74 -28.15
N VAL A 109 15.04 -10.61 -27.48
CA VAL A 109 15.16 -9.30 -28.07
C VAL A 109 16.55 -8.78 -27.72
N SER A 110 17.29 -8.32 -28.71
CA SER A 110 18.64 -7.80 -28.51
C SER A 110 18.89 -6.63 -29.44
N SER A 111 19.45 -5.54 -28.92
CA SER A 111 19.95 -4.44 -29.73
C SER A 111 21.47 -4.52 -29.86
N ARG A 112 21.99 -4.26 -31.07
CA ARG A 112 23.43 -4.06 -31.29
C ARG A 112 23.84 -2.59 -31.11
N GLU A 113 22.88 -1.70 -31.01
CA GLU A 113 23.08 -0.25 -30.89
C GLU A 113 22.58 0.23 -29.52
N ALA A 114 23.26 1.24 -28.95
CA ALA A 114 22.87 1.83 -27.67
C ALA A 114 21.63 2.69 -27.89
N VAL A 115 20.46 2.09 -27.66
CA VAL A 115 19.14 2.68 -27.91
C VAL A 115 18.33 2.67 -26.62
N GLN A 116 17.50 3.69 -26.43
CA GLN A 116 16.71 3.89 -25.21
C GLN A 116 15.23 3.50 -25.38
N ALA A 117 14.78 3.35 -26.63
CA ALA A 117 13.48 2.78 -26.97
C ALA A 117 13.63 1.73 -28.07
N MET A 118 12.75 0.72 -28.10
CA MET A 118 12.81 -0.36 -29.08
C MET A 118 11.43 -0.92 -29.39
N VAL A 119 11.18 -1.27 -30.66
CA VAL A 119 10.05 -2.10 -31.08
C VAL A 119 10.44 -3.56 -30.93
N PHE A 120 9.77 -4.29 -30.04
CA PHE A 120 10.01 -5.71 -29.84
C PHE A 120 9.42 -6.52 -30.99
N GLY A 121 8.18 -6.21 -31.39
CA GLY A 121 7.47 -6.86 -32.47
C GLY A 121 6.11 -6.23 -32.72
N GLU A 122 5.38 -6.75 -33.70
CA GLU A 122 4.07 -6.20 -34.08
C GLU A 122 3.08 -7.30 -34.49
N PHE A 123 1.81 -7.08 -34.20
CA PHE A 123 0.70 -7.75 -34.86
C PHE A 123 0.29 -6.95 -36.09
N TYR A 124 0.02 -7.63 -37.20
CA TYR A 124 -0.47 -7.01 -38.43
C TYR A 124 -1.54 -7.88 -39.11
N ARG A 125 -2.49 -7.25 -39.79
CA ARG A 125 -3.57 -7.95 -40.50
C ARG A 125 -3.14 -8.29 -41.94
N ARG A 126 -3.30 -9.56 -42.34
CA ARG A 126 -3.08 -10.02 -43.73
C ARG A 126 -4.19 -10.98 -44.14
N ALA A 127 -4.98 -10.60 -45.16
CA ALA A 127 -6.17 -11.35 -45.62
C ALA A 127 -7.11 -11.70 -44.44
N ASP A 128 -7.53 -10.67 -43.70
CA ASP A 128 -8.42 -10.73 -42.53
C ASP A 128 -7.96 -11.61 -41.36
N THR A 129 -6.68 -12.02 -41.36
CA THR A 129 -6.08 -12.79 -40.27
C THR A 129 -4.94 -12.01 -39.64
N TRP A 130 -4.89 -11.98 -38.31
CA TRP A 130 -3.76 -11.42 -37.56
C TRP A 130 -2.54 -12.34 -37.62
N LYS A 131 -1.38 -11.72 -37.87
CA LYS A 131 -0.07 -12.36 -37.83
C LYS A 131 0.85 -11.57 -36.92
N PHE A 132 1.87 -12.21 -36.39
CA PHE A 132 2.90 -11.56 -35.59
C PHE A 132 4.24 -11.56 -36.32
N ARG A 133 5.00 -10.47 -36.20
CA ARG A 133 6.36 -10.33 -36.72
C ARG A 133 7.28 -9.76 -35.64
N ALA A 134 8.41 -10.41 -35.40
CA ALA A 134 9.50 -9.84 -34.60
C ALA A 134 10.22 -8.75 -35.42
N VAL A 135 10.54 -7.62 -34.79
CA VAL A 135 11.14 -6.46 -35.47
C VAL A 135 12.53 -6.16 -34.90
N GLY A 136 12.64 -5.79 -33.61
CA GLY A 136 13.91 -5.51 -32.96
C GLY A 136 14.60 -4.23 -33.46
N GLN A 137 13.83 -3.19 -33.80
CA GLN A 137 14.34 -1.89 -34.24
C GLN A 137 14.43 -0.93 -33.05
N GLY A 138 15.53 -0.20 -32.91
CA GLY A 138 15.79 0.70 -31.79
C GLY A 138 15.83 2.18 -32.18
N TRP A 139 15.58 3.05 -31.19
CA TRP A 139 15.66 4.50 -31.29
C TRP A 139 16.62 5.05 -30.22
N SER A 140 17.66 5.73 -30.66
CA SER A 140 18.59 6.45 -29.78
C SER A 140 17.99 7.72 -29.19
N SER A 141 16.98 8.30 -29.84
CA SER A 141 16.18 9.43 -29.34
C SER A 141 15.15 9.05 -28.26
N GLY A 142 15.20 7.80 -27.78
CA GLY A 142 14.35 7.31 -26.69
C GLY A 142 12.88 7.18 -27.09
N LEU A 143 12.02 7.10 -26.07
CA LEU A 143 10.58 6.86 -26.27
C LEU A 143 9.94 7.95 -27.12
N ARG A 144 10.40 9.19 -26.97
CA ARG A 144 9.93 10.34 -27.74
C ARG A 144 10.05 10.15 -29.24
N GLY A 145 11.25 9.88 -29.73
CA GLY A 145 11.46 9.74 -31.17
C GLY A 145 10.72 8.54 -31.76
N LEU A 146 10.58 7.45 -30.98
CA LEU A 146 9.73 6.33 -31.35
C LEU A 146 8.25 6.78 -31.44
N ALA A 147 7.76 7.49 -30.43
CA ALA A 147 6.36 7.90 -30.33
C ALA A 147 5.98 8.89 -31.46
N GLU A 148 6.82 9.88 -31.73
CA GLU A 148 6.65 10.84 -32.83
C GLU A 148 6.61 10.16 -34.22
N GLU A 149 7.45 9.15 -34.44
CA GLU A 149 7.46 8.38 -35.70
C GLU A 149 6.11 7.68 -35.95
N PHE A 150 5.49 7.19 -34.89
CA PHE A 150 4.14 6.60 -34.93
C PHE A 150 3.00 7.62 -34.81
N GLY A 151 3.30 8.92 -34.82
CA GLY A 151 2.32 10.00 -34.86
C GLY A 151 1.79 10.46 -33.51
N VAL A 152 2.47 10.13 -32.40
CA VAL A 152 2.19 10.69 -31.08
C VAL A 152 2.77 12.11 -31.02
N SER A 153 1.96 13.08 -30.61
CA SER A 153 2.45 14.44 -30.40
C SER A 153 3.21 14.49 -29.09
N VAL A 154 4.53 14.68 -29.14
CA VAL A 154 5.37 14.88 -27.95
C VAL A 154 5.90 16.30 -28.00
N ASP A 155 5.33 17.18 -27.17
CA ASP A 155 5.76 18.58 -27.13
C ASP A 155 7.13 18.71 -26.43
N ASP A 156 8.13 19.14 -27.19
CA ASP A 156 9.45 19.59 -26.72
C ASP A 156 9.65 21.06 -27.04
N GLU A 157 9.63 21.94 -26.04
CA GLU A 157 10.66 22.96 -25.86
C GLU A 157 10.47 23.74 -24.54
N PRO A 158 11.56 24.30 -23.98
CA PRO A 158 11.58 24.92 -22.67
C PRO A 158 10.73 26.19 -22.61
N VAL A 159 10.21 26.45 -21.40
CA VAL A 159 9.40 27.61 -21.03
C VAL A 159 10.03 28.93 -21.52
N THR A 160 9.59 29.40 -22.68
CA THR A 160 9.63 30.81 -23.04
C THR A 160 8.19 31.31 -23.04
N SER A 161 7.86 32.09 -22.01
CA SER A 161 6.51 32.62 -21.79
C SER A 161 6.06 33.53 -22.95
N PRO A 162 4.87 33.33 -23.52
CA PRO A 162 4.07 34.40 -24.09
C PRO A 162 3.14 35.00 -23.01
N PRO A 163 2.72 36.25 -23.17
CA PRO A 163 2.20 37.08 -22.09
C PRO A 163 0.72 36.80 -21.84
N ASP A 164 0.44 36.04 -20.78
CA ASP A 164 -0.51 36.37 -19.70
C ASP A 164 -0.68 35.11 -18.83
N ARG A 165 0.30 34.92 -17.95
CA ARG A 165 0.26 33.84 -16.96
C ARG A 165 -0.63 34.30 -15.80
N ALA A 166 -1.80 33.70 -15.66
CA ALA A 166 -2.42 33.58 -14.34
C ALA A 166 -1.86 32.30 -13.68
N PRO A 167 -1.06 32.39 -12.61
CA PRO A 167 -0.61 31.21 -11.88
C PRO A 167 -1.81 30.56 -11.16
N GLY A 168 -1.94 29.23 -11.24
CA GLY A 168 -2.76 28.45 -10.30
C GLY A 168 -4.15 27.98 -10.76
N VAL A 169 -4.47 28.04 -12.06
CA VAL A 169 -5.75 27.51 -12.57
C VAL A 169 -5.61 26.02 -12.91
N ALA A 170 -6.34 25.17 -12.18
CA ALA A 170 -6.37 23.72 -12.40
C ALA A 170 -6.96 23.38 -13.79
N ALA A 171 -6.68 22.19 -14.32
CA ALA A 171 -7.32 21.75 -15.57
C ALA A 171 -8.85 21.68 -15.40
N GLY A 172 -9.60 22.28 -16.31
CA GLY A 172 -11.03 22.58 -16.12
C GLY A 172 -11.71 23.24 -17.31
N TRP A 173 -13.05 23.24 -17.30
CA TRP A 173 -13.86 24.05 -18.21
C TRP A 173 -14.04 25.45 -17.63
N TYR A 174 -13.67 26.46 -18.40
CA TYR A 174 -13.72 27.87 -18.00
C TYR A 174 -14.35 28.69 -19.13
N GLU A 175 -14.79 29.92 -18.83
CA GLU A 175 -15.29 30.85 -19.86
C GLU A 175 -14.22 31.05 -20.93
N ALA A 176 -14.59 30.85 -22.20
CA ALA A 176 -13.66 30.94 -23.30
C ALA A 176 -13.18 32.40 -23.44
N PRO A 177 -11.86 32.67 -23.51
CA PRO A 177 -11.34 34.03 -23.53
C PRO A 177 -11.88 34.89 -24.68
N GLU A 178 -12.18 34.25 -25.81
CA GLU A 178 -12.64 34.91 -27.04
C GLU A 178 -14.17 34.99 -27.15
N ASP A 179 -14.90 34.13 -26.43
CA ASP A 179 -16.37 34.04 -26.51
C ASP A 179 -16.97 33.58 -25.16
N PRO A 180 -17.44 34.52 -24.32
CA PRO A 180 -18.01 34.20 -23.01
C PRO A 180 -19.34 33.42 -23.08
N THR A 181 -19.89 33.18 -24.28
CA THR A 181 -21.06 32.29 -24.45
C THR A 181 -20.69 30.81 -24.54
N HIS A 182 -19.39 30.50 -24.56
CA HIS A 182 -18.84 29.15 -24.57
C HIS A 182 -17.89 28.93 -23.41
N LEU A 183 -17.87 27.70 -22.92
CA LEU A 183 -16.80 27.17 -22.11
C LEU A 183 -15.74 26.56 -23.04
N GLN A 184 -14.49 26.74 -22.69
CA GLN A 184 -13.34 26.10 -23.34
C GLN A 184 -12.57 25.29 -22.30
N TRP A 185 -12.02 24.15 -22.71
CA TRP A 185 -11.25 23.30 -21.80
C TRP A 185 -9.79 23.79 -21.70
N TRP A 186 -9.35 24.09 -20.49
CA TRP A 186 -7.96 24.34 -20.12
C TRP A 186 -7.36 23.03 -19.59
N ASN A 187 -6.29 22.54 -20.22
CA ASN A 187 -5.66 21.27 -19.83
C ASN A 187 -4.62 21.41 -18.71
N GLY A 188 -4.42 22.62 -18.16
CA GLY A 188 -3.37 22.91 -17.17
C GLY A 188 -2.21 23.71 -17.76
N THR A 189 -2.00 23.67 -19.07
CA THR A 189 -0.90 24.35 -19.76
C THR A 189 -1.37 25.24 -20.93
N ALA A 190 -2.45 24.88 -21.61
CA ALA A 190 -3.02 25.61 -22.73
C ALA A 190 -4.56 25.45 -22.82
N TRP A 191 -5.19 26.40 -23.51
CA TRP A 191 -6.58 26.27 -23.96
C TRP A 191 -6.65 25.32 -25.14
N THR A 192 -7.53 24.33 -25.06
CA THR A 192 -7.73 23.32 -26.11
C THR A 192 -8.80 23.75 -27.12
N GLU A 193 -8.93 23.06 -28.24
CA GLU A 193 -9.98 23.32 -29.23
C GLU A 193 -11.38 22.90 -28.75
N ASP A 194 -11.46 22.14 -27.66
CA ASP A 194 -12.71 21.68 -27.06
C ASP A 194 -13.52 22.86 -26.52
N ARG A 195 -14.62 23.18 -27.23
CA ARG A 195 -15.57 24.24 -26.87
C ARG A 195 -16.96 23.66 -26.62
N ARG A 196 -17.64 24.14 -25.58
CA ARG A 196 -19.02 23.77 -25.24
C ARG A 196 -19.85 25.02 -25.01
N LYS A 197 -21.09 25.01 -25.48
CA LYS A 197 -22.01 26.12 -25.22
C LYS A 197 -22.29 26.25 -23.72
N GLN A 198 -22.12 27.44 -23.18
CA GLN A 198 -22.47 27.75 -21.80
C GLN A 198 -23.96 28.09 -21.72
N TYR A 199 -24.66 27.53 -20.74
CA TYR A 199 -26.06 27.82 -20.48
C TYR A 199 -26.21 28.57 -19.15
N PRO A 200 -27.23 29.44 -19.00
CA PRO A 200 -27.41 30.22 -17.78
C PRO A 200 -27.50 29.33 -16.55
N GLN A 201 -26.51 29.38 -15.65
CA GLN A 201 -26.51 28.58 -14.43
C GLN A 201 -27.53 29.07 -13.39
N HIS A 202 -27.99 30.31 -13.53
CA HIS A 202 -28.90 31.01 -12.63
C HIS A 202 -30.36 30.88 -13.04
N ASP A 203 -30.67 30.35 -14.22
CA ASP A 203 -32.04 30.03 -14.61
C ASP A 203 -32.39 28.59 -14.17
N PRO A 204 -33.19 28.40 -13.11
CA PRO A 204 -33.56 27.06 -12.65
C PRO A 204 -34.41 26.29 -13.67
N ALA A 205 -35.04 26.98 -14.62
CA ALA A 205 -35.84 26.38 -15.68
C ALA A 205 -35.00 25.85 -16.85
N ILE A 206 -33.69 26.06 -16.87
CA ILE A 206 -32.79 25.57 -17.92
C ILE A 206 -31.65 24.74 -17.29
N CYS A 207 -31.28 23.64 -17.94
CA CYS A 207 -30.15 22.85 -17.50
C CYS A 207 -28.83 23.53 -17.89
N GLY A 208 -28.03 23.91 -16.90
CA GLY A 208 -26.68 24.48 -17.11
C GLY A 208 -25.70 23.60 -17.89
N ARG A 209 -25.96 22.28 -18.00
CA ARG A 209 -25.10 21.32 -18.72
C ARG A 209 -25.52 21.07 -20.18
N CYS A 210 -26.82 20.92 -20.46
CA CYS A 210 -27.31 20.57 -21.80
C CYS A 210 -28.25 21.62 -22.43
N GLY A 211 -28.59 22.68 -21.71
CA GLY A 211 -29.49 23.74 -22.18
C GLY A 211 -30.96 23.36 -22.27
N ARG A 212 -31.35 22.14 -21.89
CA ARG A 212 -32.74 21.68 -21.96
C ARG A 212 -33.58 22.27 -20.81
N PRO A 213 -34.87 22.53 -21.05
CA PRO A 213 -35.76 23.02 -20.00
C PRO A 213 -35.93 21.98 -18.87
N ARG A 214 -36.00 22.46 -17.64
CA ARG A 214 -36.20 21.69 -16.40
C ARG A 214 -37.52 22.08 -15.75
N SER A 215 -38.13 21.11 -15.07
CA SER A 215 -39.29 21.39 -14.23
C SER A 215 -38.84 22.05 -12.93
N VAL A 216 -39.32 23.27 -12.68
CA VAL A 216 -39.10 23.99 -11.43
C VAL A 216 -40.36 23.85 -10.57
N PRO A 217 -40.30 23.13 -9.44
CA PRO A 217 -41.44 23.04 -8.53
C PRO A 217 -41.71 24.41 -7.89
N ARG A 218 -42.99 24.67 -7.53
CA ARG A 218 -43.43 25.94 -6.92
C ARG A 218 -42.79 26.21 -5.55
N PHE A 219 -42.32 25.16 -4.88
CA PHE A 219 -41.56 25.18 -3.63
C PHE A 219 -40.46 24.11 -3.71
N GLY A 220 -39.26 24.39 -3.19
CA GLY A 220 -38.14 23.45 -3.15
C GLY A 220 -37.08 23.65 -4.24
N ALA A 221 -36.06 22.80 -4.24
CA ALA A 221 -34.95 22.89 -5.17
C ALA A 221 -35.36 22.42 -6.60
N PRO A 222 -34.75 22.97 -7.67
CA PRO A 222 -35.02 22.54 -9.04
C PRO A 222 -34.74 21.05 -9.25
N THR A 223 -35.68 20.31 -9.85
CA THR A 223 -35.50 18.88 -10.10
C THR A 223 -34.31 18.62 -11.04
N PRO A 224 -33.44 17.62 -10.78
CA PRO A 224 -32.31 17.29 -11.66
C PRO A 224 -32.74 17.13 -13.12
N CYS A 225 -31.85 17.48 -14.05
CA CYS A 225 -32.14 17.30 -15.47
C CYS A 225 -32.19 15.80 -15.81
N ARG A 226 -33.38 15.24 -16.03
CA ARG A 226 -33.58 13.81 -16.36
C ARG A 226 -32.75 13.31 -17.54
N TRP A 227 -32.39 14.20 -18.47
CA TRP A 227 -31.56 13.86 -19.63
C TRP A 227 -30.08 13.74 -19.27
N CYS A 228 -29.57 14.60 -18.40
CA CYS A 228 -28.19 14.53 -17.94
C CYS A 228 -28.01 13.58 -16.75
N GLU A 229 -29.07 13.26 -16.02
CA GLU A 229 -29.03 12.46 -14.81
C GLU A 229 -28.36 11.09 -15.04
N ARG A 230 -28.68 10.41 -16.14
CA ARG A 230 -28.05 9.13 -16.49
C ARG A 230 -26.55 9.30 -16.75
N ASP A 231 -26.14 10.34 -17.47
CA ASP A 231 -24.73 10.59 -17.79
C ASP A 231 -23.93 11.04 -16.57
N VAL A 232 -24.53 11.87 -15.71
CA VAL A 232 -23.94 12.26 -14.41
C VAL A 232 -23.77 11.03 -13.53
N ALA A 233 -24.81 10.20 -13.40
CA ALA A 233 -24.77 9.00 -12.57
C ALA A 233 -23.71 8.01 -13.06
N ALA A 234 -23.63 7.77 -14.37
CA ALA A 234 -22.61 6.89 -14.96
C ALA A 234 -21.19 7.44 -14.74
N ALA A 235 -20.98 8.74 -14.93
CA ALA A 235 -19.69 9.37 -14.68
C ALA A 235 -19.30 9.31 -13.20
N LEU A 236 -20.25 9.56 -12.28
CA LEU A 236 -20.00 9.45 -10.84
C LEU A 236 -19.71 8.01 -10.41
N GLU A 237 -20.36 7.01 -10.99
CA GLU A 237 -20.09 5.60 -10.67
C GLU A 237 -18.68 5.20 -11.10
N ASN A 238 -18.28 5.56 -12.33
CA ASN A 238 -16.90 5.37 -12.78
C ASN A 238 -15.91 6.12 -11.88
N TRP A 239 -16.22 7.38 -11.55
CA TRP A 239 -15.40 8.20 -10.67
C TRP A 239 -15.24 7.59 -9.28
N ARG A 240 -16.29 7.03 -8.69
CA ARG A 240 -16.22 6.31 -7.40
C ARG A 240 -15.27 5.11 -7.47
N GLY A 241 -15.30 4.35 -8.56
CA GLY A 241 -14.36 3.25 -8.79
C GLY A 241 -12.91 3.73 -8.83
N GLN A 242 -12.65 4.85 -9.48
CA GLN A 242 -11.31 5.44 -9.54
C GLN A 242 -10.85 6.04 -8.22
N VAL A 243 -11.75 6.73 -7.49
CA VAL A 243 -11.47 7.20 -6.12
C VAL A 243 -11.00 6.04 -5.27
N TRP A 244 -11.72 4.90 -5.31
CA TRP A 244 -11.31 3.72 -4.55
C TRP A 244 -9.92 3.21 -4.95
N GLN A 245 -9.64 3.11 -6.26
CA GLN A 245 -8.32 2.69 -6.75
C GLN A 245 -7.20 3.63 -6.28
N VAL A 246 -7.41 4.94 -6.36
CA VAL A 246 -6.42 5.94 -5.93
C VAL A 246 -6.22 5.88 -4.42
N LEU A 247 -7.30 5.85 -3.63
CA LEU A 247 -7.21 5.70 -2.17
C LEU A 247 -6.44 4.44 -1.78
N SER A 248 -6.74 3.29 -2.40
CA SER A 248 -6.03 2.03 -2.09
C SER A 248 -4.57 1.99 -2.55
N ALA A 249 -4.17 2.77 -3.56
CA ALA A 249 -2.82 2.73 -4.12
C ALA A 249 -1.89 3.80 -3.56
N THR A 250 -2.35 5.06 -3.55
CA THR A 250 -1.52 6.24 -3.19
C THR A 250 -2.13 7.09 -2.09
N GLY A 251 -3.37 6.79 -1.66
CA GLY A 251 -4.08 7.58 -0.67
C GLY A 251 -4.64 8.91 -1.22
N PRO A 252 -5.19 9.76 -0.33
CA PRO A 252 -5.89 11.00 -0.69
C PRO A 252 -4.94 12.18 -1.02
N HIS A 253 -3.82 11.90 -1.70
CA HIS A 253 -2.76 12.86 -1.97
C HIS A 253 -2.13 12.68 -3.36
N GLY A 254 -1.48 13.74 -3.83
CA GLY A 254 -0.66 13.73 -5.03
C GLY A 254 -1.44 13.77 -6.35
N PRO A 255 -0.73 13.65 -7.48
CA PRO A 255 -1.29 13.93 -8.81
C PRO A 255 -2.51 13.06 -9.14
N ARG A 256 -2.47 11.76 -8.82
CA ARG A 256 -3.58 10.84 -9.10
C ARG A 256 -4.85 11.20 -8.33
N TRP A 257 -4.71 11.80 -7.14
CA TRP A 257 -5.84 12.31 -6.38
C TRP A 257 -6.37 13.62 -6.97
N ASP A 258 -5.49 14.50 -7.43
CA ASP A 258 -5.85 15.75 -8.10
C ASP A 258 -6.57 15.51 -9.44
N ASP A 259 -6.15 14.48 -10.18
CA ASP A 259 -6.74 14.05 -11.45
C ASP A 259 -8.22 13.64 -11.32
N LEU A 260 -8.63 13.13 -10.14
CA LEU A 260 -10.04 12.82 -9.88
C LEU A 260 -10.91 14.08 -9.97
N TRP A 261 -10.42 15.21 -9.46
CA TRP A 261 -11.16 16.48 -9.54
C TRP A 261 -11.16 17.04 -10.96
N ILE A 262 -10.07 16.83 -11.71
CA ILE A 262 -9.99 17.16 -13.15
C ILE A 262 -11.07 16.37 -13.92
N MET A 263 -11.23 15.08 -13.63
CA MET A 263 -12.24 14.23 -14.27
C MET A 263 -13.67 14.74 -14.04
N LEU A 264 -14.01 15.14 -12.81
CA LEU A 264 -15.33 15.72 -12.53
C LEU A 264 -15.56 17.00 -13.32
N ARG A 265 -14.54 17.89 -13.35
CA ARG A 265 -14.61 19.13 -14.14
C ARG A 265 -14.80 18.82 -15.62
N TYR A 266 -14.05 17.88 -16.20
CA TYR A 266 -14.19 17.44 -17.60
C TYR A 266 -15.63 17.01 -17.94
N HIS A 267 -16.29 16.28 -17.02
CA HIS A 267 -17.68 15.85 -17.16
C HIS A 267 -18.71 16.94 -16.79
N MET A 268 -18.29 18.17 -16.49
CA MET A 268 -19.15 19.27 -16.05
C MET A 268 -19.94 18.93 -14.78
N ILE A 269 -19.32 18.17 -13.88
CA ILE A 269 -19.86 17.80 -12.57
C ILE A 269 -19.19 18.69 -11.53
N GLY A 270 -19.98 19.41 -10.75
CA GLY A 270 -19.45 20.30 -9.71
C GLY A 270 -18.76 19.52 -8.60
N GLU A 271 -17.67 20.06 -8.05
CA GLU A 271 -16.90 19.40 -6.99
C GLU A 271 -17.75 19.05 -5.78
N SER A 272 -18.73 19.89 -5.40
CA SER A 272 -19.66 19.60 -4.29
C SER A 272 -20.40 18.28 -4.48
N THR A 273 -20.71 17.89 -5.72
CA THR A 273 -21.35 16.60 -6.02
C THR A 273 -20.39 15.44 -5.80
N GLY A 274 -19.12 15.59 -6.20
CA GLY A 274 -18.07 14.60 -5.91
C GLY A 274 -17.77 14.48 -4.42
N ARG A 275 -17.64 15.61 -3.72
CA ARG A 275 -17.41 15.65 -2.27
C ARG A 275 -18.53 14.97 -1.49
N ALA A 276 -19.77 15.06 -1.94
CA ALA A 276 -20.91 14.41 -1.30
C ALA A 276 -20.90 12.87 -1.39
N VAL A 277 -20.19 12.27 -2.36
CA VAL A 277 -20.10 10.81 -2.52
C VAL A 277 -18.82 10.20 -1.92
N LEU A 278 -17.85 11.02 -1.50
CA LEU A 278 -16.62 10.57 -0.83
C LEU A 278 -16.81 9.89 0.55
N PRO A 279 -17.74 10.32 1.43
CA PRO A 279 -17.77 9.82 2.81
C PRO A 279 -17.75 8.29 2.97
N PRO A 280 -18.61 7.49 2.29
CA PRO A 280 -18.54 6.03 2.43
C PRO A 280 -17.22 5.41 1.94
N LEU A 281 -16.57 6.01 0.92
CA LEU A 281 -15.28 5.54 0.41
C LEU A 281 -14.14 5.89 1.37
N ALA A 282 -14.19 7.08 1.96
CA ALA A 282 -13.25 7.54 2.98
C ALA A 282 -13.28 6.60 4.20
N MET A 283 -14.47 6.25 4.69
CA MET A 283 -14.64 5.29 5.79
C MET A 283 -14.03 3.93 5.47
N ALA A 284 -14.37 3.36 4.31
CA ALA A 284 -13.86 2.05 3.90
C ALA A 284 -12.33 2.05 3.77
N HIS A 285 -11.75 3.14 3.28
CA HIS A 285 -10.29 3.29 3.19
C HIS A 285 -9.64 3.38 4.57
N LEU A 286 -10.18 4.18 5.49
CA LEU A 286 -9.66 4.29 6.86
C LEU A 286 -9.73 2.95 7.61
N GLU A 287 -10.81 2.20 7.46
CA GLU A 287 -10.94 0.84 8.02
C GLU A 287 -9.89 -0.11 7.45
N LEU A 288 -9.63 -0.02 6.14
CA LEU A 288 -8.61 -0.81 5.46
C LEU A 288 -7.20 -0.45 5.96
N THR A 289 -6.89 0.84 6.08
CA THR A 289 -5.60 1.34 6.62
C THR A 289 -5.36 0.82 8.03
N VAL A 290 -6.35 0.93 8.92
CA VAL A 290 -6.24 0.37 10.28
C VAL A 290 -6.11 -1.15 10.25
N THR A 291 -6.82 -1.85 9.36
CA THR A 291 -6.71 -3.30 9.24
C THR A 291 -5.30 -3.73 8.83
N PHE A 292 -4.67 -3.02 7.90
CA PHE A 292 -3.30 -3.29 7.48
C PHE A 292 -2.28 -2.99 8.57
N ALA A 293 -2.43 -1.86 9.29
CA ALA A 293 -1.54 -1.54 10.41
C ALA A 293 -1.59 -2.64 11.48
N PHE A 294 -2.75 -3.24 11.73
CA PHE A 294 -2.88 -4.33 12.70
C PHE A 294 -2.48 -5.72 12.16
N ALA A 295 -1.93 -5.84 10.95
CA ALA A 295 -1.66 -7.14 10.33
C ALA A 295 -0.66 -7.99 11.12
N ASP A 296 0.32 -7.38 11.79
CA ASP A 296 1.33 -8.04 12.62
C ASP A 296 1.14 -7.80 14.14
N ASN A 297 0.07 -7.10 14.53
CA ASN A 297 -0.21 -6.64 15.91
C ASN A 297 0.87 -5.71 16.51
N GLU A 298 1.72 -5.10 15.69
CA GLU A 298 2.62 -4.03 16.05
C GLU A 298 2.16 -2.75 15.33
N ILE A 299 2.12 -1.61 16.03
CA ILE A 299 1.76 -0.33 15.41
C ILE A 299 2.94 0.62 15.60
N GLU A 300 3.60 0.94 14.50
CA GLU A 300 4.71 1.88 14.46
C GLU A 300 4.22 3.35 14.51
N GLN A 301 5.10 4.27 14.90
CA GLN A 301 4.77 5.70 14.92
C GLN A 301 4.41 6.21 13.52
N GLN A 302 5.14 5.75 12.50
CA GLN A 302 4.92 6.14 11.11
C GLN A 302 3.50 5.76 10.65
N GLU A 303 3.00 4.59 11.01
CA GLU A 303 1.65 4.14 10.62
C GLU A 303 0.54 4.97 11.27
N LEU A 304 0.74 5.40 12.53
CA LEU A 304 -0.18 6.33 13.19
C LEU A 304 -0.15 7.71 12.52
N ASP A 305 1.04 8.21 12.17
CA ASP A 305 1.19 9.50 11.49
C ASP A 305 0.57 9.47 10.09
N ASP A 306 0.76 8.38 9.34
CA ASP A 306 0.16 8.17 8.03
C ASP A 306 -1.38 8.09 8.11
N PHE A 307 -1.91 7.43 9.16
CA PHE A 307 -3.34 7.41 9.43
C PHE A 307 -3.89 8.81 9.72
N GLU A 308 -3.25 9.60 10.58
CA GLU A 308 -3.70 10.97 10.89
C GLU A 308 -3.57 11.91 9.69
N ALA A 309 -2.51 11.79 8.89
CA ALA A 309 -2.34 12.53 7.65
C ALA A 309 -3.47 12.20 6.66
N THR A 310 -3.82 10.92 6.52
CA THR A 310 -4.93 10.44 5.68
C THR A 310 -6.27 11.01 6.17
N VAL A 311 -6.53 10.97 7.48
CA VAL A 311 -7.75 11.55 8.07
C VAL A 311 -7.85 13.05 7.78
N ALA A 312 -6.76 13.80 7.98
CA ALA A 312 -6.72 15.24 7.71
C ALA A 312 -7.00 15.56 6.24
N ALA A 313 -6.41 14.80 5.32
CA ALA A 313 -6.62 14.94 3.89
C ALA A 313 -8.07 14.69 3.47
N LEU A 314 -8.68 13.63 4.01
CA LEU A 314 -10.07 13.28 3.73
C LEU A 314 -11.04 14.32 4.31
N HIS A 315 -10.75 14.89 5.49
CA HIS A 315 -11.50 16.03 6.05
C HIS A 315 -11.38 17.30 5.19
N ALA A 316 -10.22 17.55 4.59
CA ALA A 316 -10.06 18.65 3.64
C ALA A 316 -10.83 18.40 2.32
N ALA A 317 -11.00 17.13 1.94
CA ALA A 317 -11.70 16.72 0.74
C ALA A 317 -13.23 16.70 0.90
N ALA A 318 -13.77 16.30 2.05
CA ALA A 318 -15.22 16.15 2.24
C ALA A 318 -15.68 16.43 3.69
N ASP A 319 -16.97 16.73 3.84
CA ASP A 319 -17.60 16.78 5.15
C ASP A 319 -17.81 15.35 5.69
N LEU A 320 -17.01 14.99 6.70
CA LEU A 320 -17.06 13.70 7.38
C LEU A 320 -17.67 13.80 8.79
N SER A 321 -18.34 14.91 9.12
CA SER A 321 -18.90 15.16 10.46
C SER A 321 -19.81 14.02 10.93
N ALA A 322 -20.64 13.48 10.04
CA ALA A 322 -21.54 12.35 10.33
C ALA A 322 -20.80 11.06 10.73
N MET A 323 -19.52 10.92 10.36
CA MET A 323 -18.68 9.75 10.66
C MET A 323 -17.65 10.02 11.75
N GLY A 324 -17.63 11.22 12.34
CA GLY A 324 -16.59 11.63 13.28
C GLY A 324 -16.40 10.68 14.46
N SER A 325 -17.49 10.10 14.99
CA SER A 325 -17.40 9.11 16.07
C SER A 325 -16.75 7.78 15.65
N LEU A 326 -16.91 7.38 14.39
CA LEU A 326 -16.27 6.15 13.87
C LEU A 326 -14.78 6.40 13.60
N ILE A 327 -14.44 7.56 13.05
CA ILE A 327 -13.04 7.97 12.86
C ILE A 327 -12.33 8.04 14.21
N GLU A 328 -12.98 8.59 15.24
CA GLU A 328 -12.42 8.62 16.59
C GLU A 328 -12.24 7.21 17.17
N GLN A 329 -13.16 6.27 16.94
CA GLN A 329 -12.98 4.88 17.36
C GLN A 329 -11.76 4.23 16.68
N LEU A 330 -11.56 4.46 15.39
CA LEU A 330 -10.39 3.99 14.65
C LEU A 330 -9.09 4.61 15.20
N ARG A 331 -9.10 5.92 15.48
CA ARG A 331 -7.98 6.63 16.12
C ARG A 331 -7.63 6.04 17.48
N GLN A 332 -8.62 5.86 18.35
CA GLN A 332 -8.41 5.27 19.67
C GLN A 332 -7.88 3.84 19.57
N ARG A 333 -8.32 3.07 18.57
CA ARG A 333 -7.78 1.74 18.29
C ARG A 333 -6.31 1.81 17.90
N MET A 334 -5.92 2.68 16.96
CA MET A 334 -4.52 2.89 16.56
C MET A 334 -3.63 3.31 17.74
N LEU A 335 -4.08 4.31 18.52
CA LEU A 335 -3.38 4.79 19.71
C LEU A 335 -3.18 3.67 20.74
N ARG A 336 -4.22 2.86 20.99
CA ARG A 336 -4.14 1.71 21.88
C ARG A 336 -3.16 0.66 21.36
N GLY A 337 -3.23 0.30 20.08
CA GLY A 337 -2.29 -0.64 19.45
C GLY A 337 -0.84 -0.18 19.57
N ARG A 338 -0.58 1.11 19.34
CA ARG A 338 0.75 1.71 19.52
C ARG A 338 1.21 1.64 20.98
N ALA A 339 0.37 2.03 21.92
CA ALA A 339 0.70 1.98 23.35
C ALA A 339 1.05 0.54 23.79
N LEU A 340 0.30 -0.47 23.31
CA LEU A 340 0.62 -1.87 23.57
C LEU A 340 1.94 -2.30 22.93
N THR A 341 2.23 -1.82 21.72
CA THR A 341 3.50 -2.07 21.01
C THR A 341 4.69 -1.52 21.79
N GLN A 342 4.62 -0.25 22.23
CA GLN A 342 5.68 0.39 23.03
C GLN A 342 5.98 -0.36 24.33
N VAL A 343 4.93 -0.80 25.02
CA VAL A 343 5.08 -1.58 26.25
C VAL A 343 5.76 -2.93 25.97
N ARG A 344 5.37 -3.62 24.89
CA ARG A 344 5.99 -4.91 24.49
C ARG A 344 7.44 -4.76 24.03
N THR A 345 7.81 -3.61 23.49
CA THR A 345 9.19 -3.29 23.08
C THR A 345 10.03 -2.71 24.21
N GLY A 346 9.49 -2.64 25.44
CA GLY A 346 10.24 -2.42 26.67
C GLY A 346 10.02 -1.06 27.32
N GLU A 347 9.19 -0.18 26.75
CA GLU A 347 8.72 1.05 27.40
C GLU A 347 7.68 0.75 28.47
N LEU A 348 8.12 0.04 29.52
CA LEU A 348 7.24 -0.37 30.60
C LEU A 348 6.81 0.85 31.45
N PRO A 349 5.52 0.94 31.82
CA PRO A 349 5.05 1.96 32.75
C PRO A 349 5.77 1.86 34.09
N ARG A 350 5.86 2.99 34.79
CA ARG A 350 6.34 3.06 36.17
C ARG A 350 5.19 3.50 37.05
N ILE A 351 4.84 2.66 38.02
CA ILE A 351 3.73 2.92 38.95
C ILE A 351 4.31 3.22 40.33
N ASP A 352 4.00 4.40 40.87
CA ASP A 352 4.38 4.76 42.22
C ASP A 352 3.31 4.28 43.22
N ARG A 353 3.68 3.32 44.08
CA ARG A 353 2.83 2.79 45.15
C ARG A 353 3.55 2.84 46.49
N PRO A 354 3.43 3.94 47.25
CA PRO A 354 4.12 4.10 48.52
C PRO A 354 3.64 3.10 49.59
N ASP A 355 2.47 2.50 49.40
CA ASP A 355 1.88 1.45 50.25
C ASP A 355 2.46 0.05 49.99
N LEU A 356 3.23 -0.13 48.91
CA LEU A 356 3.82 -1.41 48.54
C LEU A 356 5.33 -1.42 48.83
N HIS A 357 5.78 -2.29 49.72
CA HIS A 357 7.20 -2.43 50.03
C HIS A 357 7.92 -3.20 48.91
N LEU A 358 8.75 -2.49 48.13
CA LEU A 358 9.59 -3.05 47.08
C LEU A 358 11.05 -3.08 47.52
N GLU A 359 11.84 -3.99 46.95
CA GLU A 359 13.28 -4.01 47.17
C GLU A 359 13.94 -2.73 46.61
N SER A 360 15.10 -2.34 47.14
CA SER A 360 15.84 -1.17 46.61
C SER A 360 16.12 -1.33 45.11
N GLY A 361 15.74 -0.32 44.32
CA GLY A 361 15.86 -0.29 42.87
C GLY A 361 14.87 -1.18 42.10
N GLU A 362 13.92 -1.84 42.78
CA GLU A 362 12.84 -2.56 42.12
C GLU A 362 11.77 -1.56 41.64
N LEU A 363 11.44 -1.62 40.35
CA LEU A 363 10.45 -0.75 39.72
C LEU A 363 9.14 -1.51 39.55
N LEU A 364 8.01 -0.87 39.80
CA LEU A 364 6.69 -1.47 39.62
C LEU A 364 6.13 -1.12 38.23
N HIS A 365 5.69 -2.13 37.50
CA HIS A 365 5.17 -1.99 36.13
C HIS A 365 3.67 -2.29 36.04
N VAL A 366 3.17 -3.27 36.79
CA VAL A 366 1.72 -3.54 36.84
C VAL A 366 1.29 -3.80 38.27
N ASP A 367 0.13 -3.27 38.62
CA ASP A 367 -0.53 -3.46 39.90
C ASP A 367 -2.03 -3.33 39.71
N VAL A 368 -2.70 -4.47 39.55
CA VAL A 368 -4.14 -4.54 39.24
C VAL A 368 -4.84 -5.53 40.16
N GLY A 369 -6.11 -5.26 40.46
CA GLY A 369 -6.99 -6.26 41.05
C GLY A 369 -7.14 -7.45 40.09
N ALA A 370 -7.03 -8.66 40.61
CA ALA A 370 -7.06 -9.88 39.80
C ALA A 370 -7.77 -11.02 40.54
N VAL A 371 -8.48 -11.85 39.79
CA VAL A 371 -9.03 -13.12 40.30
C VAL A 371 -8.26 -14.27 39.70
N GLN A 372 -7.49 -14.99 40.53
CA GLN A 372 -6.78 -16.18 40.08
C GLN A 372 -7.76 -17.35 39.97
N ILE A 373 -7.86 -17.92 38.77
CA ILE A 373 -8.66 -19.08 38.42
C ILE A 373 -7.75 -20.30 38.43
N ARG A 374 -8.02 -21.25 39.33
CA ARG A 374 -7.30 -22.53 39.41
C ARG A 374 -8.22 -23.67 39.02
N HIS A 375 -7.89 -24.35 37.93
CA HIS A 375 -8.62 -25.53 37.50
C HIS A 375 -8.20 -26.74 38.36
N LEU A 376 -9.11 -27.23 39.20
CA LEU A 376 -8.93 -28.42 40.03
C LEU A 376 -9.89 -29.53 39.56
N ALA A 377 -9.67 -30.77 40.00
CA ALA A 377 -10.56 -31.88 39.70
C ALA A 377 -12.01 -31.65 40.20
N SER A 378 -12.18 -30.84 41.25
CA SER A 378 -13.48 -30.45 41.81
C SER A 378 -14.14 -29.26 41.10
N GLY A 379 -13.55 -28.76 40.00
CA GLY A 379 -13.97 -27.55 39.31
C GLY A 379 -13.04 -26.34 39.52
N PRO A 380 -13.35 -25.20 38.88
CA PRO A 380 -12.53 -23.98 39.00
C PRO A 380 -12.68 -23.36 40.39
N LYS A 381 -11.54 -23.07 41.04
CA LYS A 381 -11.47 -22.29 42.27
C LYS A 381 -11.02 -20.87 41.95
N TYR A 382 -11.76 -19.89 42.45
CA TYR A 382 -11.49 -18.46 42.28
C TYR A 382 -10.87 -17.91 43.56
N ASN A 383 -9.74 -17.20 43.45
CA ASN A 383 -9.11 -16.51 44.57
C ASN A 383 -8.95 -15.04 44.21
N ASP A 384 -9.63 -14.16 44.94
CA ASP A 384 -9.49 -12.72 44.79
C ASP A 384 -8.14 -12.24 45.33
N GLY A 385 -7.54 -11.29 44.63
CA GLY A 385 -6.25 -10.74 44.99
C GLY A 385 -5.79 -9.62 44.07
N ARG A 386 -4.46 -9.44 44.02
CA ARG A 386 -3.77 -8.47 43.16
C ARG A 386 -2.69 -9.18 42.36
N LEU A 387 -2.54 -8.79 41.10
CA LEU A 387 -1.45 -9.20 40.23
C LEU A 387 -0.46 -8.03 40.12
N ILE A 388 0.78 -8.29 40.53
CA ILE A 388 1.84 -7.28 40.70
C ILE A 388 3.06 -7.73 39.91
N GLY A 389 3.46 -6.98 38.89
CA GLY A 389 4.67 -7.24 38.12
C GLY A 389 5.68 -6.12 38.30
N SER A 390 6.89 -6.46 38.73
CA SER A 390 8.00 -5.53 38.93
C SER A 390 9.17 -5.79 37.99
N SER A 391 10.21 -4.96 38.03
CA SER A 391 11.44 -5.22 37.26
C SER A 391 12.15 -6.53 37.64
N LYS A 392 11.80 -7.15 38.78
CA LYS A 392 12.46 -8.39 39.27
C LYS A 392 11.59 -9.64 39.17
N LYS A 393 10.30 -9.54 39.46
CA LYS A 393 9.42 -10.71 39.56
C LYS A 393 7.94 -10.38 39.38
N LEU A 394 7.16 -11.42 39.08
CA LEU A 394 5.71 -11.40 39.11
C LEU A 394 5.23 -11.95 40.46
N ARG A 395 4.22 -11.31 41.04
CA ARG A 395 3.57 -11.72 42.28
C ARG A 395 2.06 -11.72 42.12
N PHE A 396 1.40 -12.73 42.67
CA PHE A 396 -0.02 -12.70 42.96
C PHE A 396 -0.21 -12.72 44.48
N ILE A 397 -1.01 -11.79 45.00
CA ILE A 397 -1.31 -11.67 46.44
C ILE A 397 -2.82 -11.72 46.62
N GLY A 398 -3.33 -12.83 47.15
CA GLY A 398 -4.74 -13.04 47.48
C GLY A 398 -4.94 -13.55 48.91
N VAL A 399 -6.18 -13.58 49.36
CA VAL A 399 -6.52 -14.03 50.72
C VAL A 399 -6.23 -15.53 50.86
N GLY A 400 -5.16 -15.88 51.59
CA GLY A 400 -4.73 -17.27 51.78
C GLY A 400 -4.09 -17.94 50.56
N ALA A 401 -3.79 -17.18 49.50
CA ALA A 401 -3.13 -17.66 48.29
C ALA A 401 -2.12 -16.61 47.80
N GLY A 402 -0.85 -16.99 47.71
CA GLY A 402 0.20 -16.12 47.18
C GLY A 402 1.17 -16.90 46.31
N THR A 403 1.56 -16.33 45.18
CA THR A 403 2.55 -16.92 44.27
C THR A 403 3.56 -15.86 43.88
N GLU A 404 4.85 -16.18 43.98
CA GLU A 404 5.94 -15.37 43.41
C GLU A 404 6.64 -16.15 42.30
N LEU A 405 6.97 -15.45 41.22
CA LEU A 405 7.59 -16.00 40.02
C LEU A 405 8.70 -15.09 39.52
N ALA A 406 9.91 -15.64 39.45
CA ALA A 406 10.97 -15.02 38.67
C ALA A 406 10.58 -15.00 37.19
N TRP A 407 10.90 -13.90 36.50
CA TRP A 407 10.59 -13.74 35.08
C TRP A 407 11.14 -14.86 34.20
N SER A 408 12.33 -15.38 34.52
CA SER A 408 12.96 -16.52 33.84
C SER A 408 12.19 -17.85 33.95
N LYS A 409 11.17 -17.92 34.80
CA LYS A 409 10.30 -19.11 34.93
C LYS A 409 9.01 -19.00 34.12
N ILE A 410 8.70 -17.84 33.55
CA ILE A 410 7.52 -17.62 32.71
C ILE A 410 7.88 -17.95 31.27
N GLY A 411 7.18 -18.93 30.69
CA GLY A 411 7.39 -19.37 29.31
C GLY A 411 6.51 -18.64 28.31
N SER A 412 5.26 -18.34 28.67
CA SER A 412 4.36 -17.56 27.82
C SER A 412 3.33 -16.80 28.66
N ILE A 413 2.86 -15.69 28.10
CA ILE A 413 1.77 -14.88 28.60
C ILE A 413 0.84 -14.66 27.42
N ARG A 414 -0.47 -14.81 27.59
CA ARG A 414 -1.46 -14.59 26.54
C ARG A 414 -2.74 -13.99 27.11
N PRO A 415 -3.31 -12.95 26.48
CA PRO A 415 -4.65 -12.49 26.80
C PRO A 415 -5.70 -13.45 26.20
N GLU A 416 -6.70 -13.82 26.99
CA GLU A 416 -7.85 -14.62 26.58
C GLU A 416 -9.14 -14.03 27.19
N TYR A 417 -9.99 -13.43 26.35
CA TYR A 417 -11.22 -12.75 26.77
C TYR A 417 -11.01 -11.73 27.89
N ASP A 418 -11.49 -12.01 29.10
CA ASP A 418 -11.36 -11.18 30.31
C ASP A 418 -10.19 -11.63 31.22
N THR A 419 -9.32 -12.50 30.71
CA THR A 419 -8.23 -13.12 31.47
C THR A 419 -6.87 -12.97 30.81
N VAL A 420 -5.82 -13.08 31.63
CA VAL A 420 -4.44 -13.29 31.21
C VAL A 420 -4.02 -14.68 31.66
N VAL A 421 -3.61 -15.51 30.70
CA VAL A 421 -3.05 -16.84 30.94
C VAL A 421 -1.54 -16.73 31.01
N ILE A 422 -0.98 -17.12 32.14
CA ILE A 422 0.46 -17.12 32.39
C ILE A 422 0.90 -18.57 32.51
N GLN A 423 1.73 -19.03 31.58
CA GLN A 423 2.33 -20.36 31.62
C GLN A 423 3.74 -20.27 32.20
N ALA A 424 3.98 -21.01 33.28
CA ALA A 424 5.29 -21.09 33.90
C ALA A 424 5.87 -22.50 33.74
N THR A 425 7.20 -22.57 33.74
CA THR A 425 7.98 -23.83 33.77
C THR A 425 7.79 -24.59 35.08
N THR A 426 7.26 -23.96 36.13
CA THR A 426 7.01 -24.59 37.42
C THR A 426 5.55 -25.01 37.55
N ALA A 427 5.31 -26.21 38.10
CA ALA A 427 3.97 -26.79 38.25
C ALA A 427 2.99 -25.95 39.10
N ARG A 428 3.49 -24.99 39.89
CA ARG A 428 2.69 -24.09 40.74
C ARG A 428 2.75 -22.62 40.32
N GLY A 429 3.49 -22.30 39.26
CA GLY A 429 3.75 -20.93 38.82
C GLY A 429 2.74 -20.40 37.83
N GLY A 430 2.26 -21.24 36.92
CA GLY A 430 1.28 -20.81 35.93
C GLY A 430 -0.10 -20.53 36.55
N GLY A 431 -0.93 -19.79 35.83
CA GLY A 431 -2.31 -19.55 36.23
C GLY A 431 -3.07 -18.68 35.24
N THR A 432 -4.39 -18.73 35.34
CA THR A 432 -5.31 -17.86 34.59
C THR A 432 -5.80 -16.77 35.55
N TYR A 433 -5.69 -15.51 35.15
CA TYR A 433 -6.02 -14.36 35.99
C TYR A 433 -7.05 -13.50 35.28
N ARG A 434 -8.26 -13.38 35.84
CA ARG A 434 -9.22 -12.37 35.37
C ARG A 434 -8.75 -10.99 35.81
N VAL A 435 -8.66 -10.05 34.87
CA VAL A 435 -8.13 -8.69 35.09
C VAL A 435 -8.95 -7.66 34.30
N PRO A 436 -8.92 -6.36 34.67
CA PRO A 436 -9.73 -5.34 33.99
C PRO A 436 -9.34 -5.08 32.52
N ASP A 437 -8.05 -5.12 32.19
CA ASP A 437 -7.54 -4.92 30.83
C ASP A 437 -6.49 -6.00 30.49
N PRO A 438 -6.92 -7.17 29.98
CA PRO A 438 -6.03 -8.30 29.78
C PRO A 438 -4.99 -8.07 28.68
N GLU A 439 -5.32 -7.33 27.63
CA GLU A 439 -4.35 -7.00 26.57
C GLU A 439 -3.22 -6.13 27.11
N TYR A 440 -3.56 -5.09 27.87
CA TYR A 440 -2.56 -4.21 28.48
C TYR A 440 -1.72 -4.94 29.52
N VAL A 441 -2.35 -5.69 30.43
CA VAL A 441 -1.63 -6.46 31.44
C VAL A 441 -0.72 -7.49 30.78
N ALA A 442 -1.19 -8.21 29.76
CA ALA A 442 -0.35 -9.15 29.01
C ALA A 442 0.85 -8.45 28.36
N ALA A 443 0.63 -7.31 27.67
CA ALA A 443 1.70 -6.54 27.04
C ALA A 443 2.77 -6.09 28.05
N VAL A 444 2.38 -5.56 29.22
CA VAL A 444 3.31 -5.14 30.28
C VAL A 444 4.12 -6.33 30.80
N LEU A 445 3.47 -7.45 31.05
CA LEU A 445 4.12 -8.65 31.55
C LEU A 445 5.05 -9.28 30.49
N GLU A 446 4.66 -9.28 29.22
CA GLU A 446 5.49 -9.75 28.10
C GLU A 446 6.74 -8.89 27.95
N GLY A 447 6.60 -7.56 27.98
CA GLY A 447 7.74 -6.64 27.96
C GLY A 447 8.67 -6.86 29.16
N ALA A 448 8.12 -7.08 30.36
CA ALA A 448 8.91 -7.39 31.55
C ALA A 448 9.69 -8.71 31.42
N VAL A 449 9.08 -9.77 30.88
CA VAL A 449 9.77 -11.04 30.59
C VAL A 449 10.89 -10.83 29.59
N ARG A 450 10.64 -10.10 28.50
CA ARG A 450 11.65 -9.83 27.46
C ARG A 450 12.83 -9.03 28.01
N ILE A 451 12.60 -8.01 28.83
CA ILE A 451 13.69 -7.26 29.49
C ILE A 451 14.46 -8.16 30.46
N ALA A 452 13.75 -8.92 31.30
CA ALA A 452 14.38 -9.75 32.32
C ALA A 452 15.22 -10.90 31.74
N ASN A 453 14.78 -11.47 30.62
CA ASN A 453 15.54 -12.46 29.85
C ASN A 453 16.58 -11.82 28.91
N ARG A 454 16.77 -10.49 28.99
CA ARG A 454 17.67 -9.72 28.11
C ARG A 454 17.44 -10.03 26.64
N GLN A 455 16.18 -10.18 26.23
CA GLN A 455 15.80 -10.27 24.82
C GLN A 455 15.75 -8.87 24.19
N ILE A 456 15.23 -7.91 24.95
CA ILE A 456 15.24 -6.48 24.62
C ILE A 456 15.93 -5.70 25.74
N LEU A 457 16.47 -4.53 25.42
CA LEU A 457 17.01 -3.60 26.41
C LEU A 457 15.90 -2.70 26.96
N ALA A 458 16.03 -2.28 28.22
CA ALA A 458 15.18 -1.22 28.75
C ALA A 458 15.52 0.11 28.04
N PRO A 459 14.54 1.00 27.80
CA PRO A 459 14.77 2.29 27.19
C PRO A 459 15.84 3.09 27.95
N GLY A 460 16.87 3.54 27.22
CA GLY A 460 18.01 4.27 27.77
C GLY A 460 19.25 3.40 28.05
N ASP A 461 19.10 2.08 28.13
CA ASP A 461 20.22 1.15 28.17
C ASP A 461 20.77 0.92 26.76
N ARG A 462 22.10 0.99 26.60
CA ARG A 462 22.77 0.69 25.33
C ARG A 462 23.61 -0.55 25.49
N ASP A 463 23.36 -1.53 24.63
CA ASP A 463 24.25 -2.67 24.46
C ASP A 463 25.21 -2.40 23.30
N SER A 464 26.42 -2.93 23.40
CA SER A 464 27.38 -2.81 22.33
C SER A 464 27.01 -3.78 21.20
N ARG A 465 27.12 -3.33 19.94
CA ARG A 465 26.96 -4.21 18.77
C ARG A 465 28.01 -5.34 18.73
N ALA A 466 29.09 -5.20 19.50
CA ALA A 466 30.09 -6.24 19.68
C ALA A 466 29.58 -7.32 20.64
N ILE A 467 29.29 -8.51 20.10
CA ILE A 467 28.91 -9.66 20.93
C ILE A 467 30.15 -10.16 21.70
N PRO A 468 30.13 -10.18 23.06
CA PRO A 468 31.25 -10.67 23.85
C PRO A 468 31.57 -12.15 23.57
N ASN A 469 32.86 -12.53 23.64
CA ASN A 469 33.28 -13.91 23.35
C ASN A 469 32.61 -14.97 24.25
N HIS A 470 32.35 -14.65 25.52
CA HIS A 470 31.65 -15.59 26.42
C HIS A 470 30.20 -15.82 25.99
N VAL A 471 29.51 -14.80 25.44
CA VAL A 471 28.16 -14.93 24.88
C VAL A 471 28.20 -15.77 23.61
N LYS A 472 29.13 -15.49 22.68
CA LYS A 472 29.32 -16.30 21.45
C LYS A 472 29.54 -17.77 21.78
N ASN A 473 30.38 -18.07 22.77
CA ASN A 473 30.67 -19.44 23.19
C ASN A 473 29.44 -20.14 23.76
N GLN A 474 28.63 -19.46 24.58
CA GLN A 474 27.42 -20.04 25.16
C GLN A 474 26.35 -20.29 24.09
N VAL A 475 26.14 -19.35 23.16
CA VAL A 475 25.23 -19.53 22.02
C VAL A 475 25.71 -20.67 21.11
N TRP A 476 27.02 -20.74 20.82
CA TRP A 476 27.61 -21.82 20.04
C TRP A 476 27.40 -23.20 20.67
N GLN A 477 27.58 -23.31 21.99
CA GLN A 477 27.31 -24.55 22.72
C GLN A 477 25.82 -24.91 22.72
N ARG A 478 24.94 -23.92 22.93
CA ARG A 478 23.49 -24.11 22.94
C ARG A 478 22.98 -24.62 21.60
N ASP A 479 23.39 -23.98 20.51
CA ASP A 479 22.94 -24.30 19.14
C ASP A 479 23.78 -25.43 18.50
N ALA A 480 24.65 -26.07 19.29
CA ALA A 480 25.53 -27.16 18.88
C ALA A 480 26.37 -26.87 17.62
N GLY A 481 26.74 -25.60 17.40
CA GLY A 481 27.49 -25.15 16.22
C GLY A 481 26.77 -25.40 14.90
N LYS A 482 25.42 -25.33 14.89
CA LYS A 482 24.59 -25.57 13.71
C LYS A 482 23.59 -24.44 13.51
N CYS A 483 23.22 -24.20 12.27
CA CYS A 483 22.09 -23.36 11.92
C CYS A 483 20.82 -23.93 12.58
N VAL A 484 20.12 -23.12 13.39
CA VAL A 484 18.91 -23.57 14.10
C VAL A 484 17.74 -23.84 13.15
N GLU A 485 17.74 -23.23 11.96
CA GLU A 485 16.66 -23.38 10.96
C GLU A 485 16.86 -24.59 10.04
N CYS A 486 18.07 -24.79 9.50
CA CYS A 486 18.31 -25.83 8.49
C CYS A 486 19.38 -26.86 8.86
N GLY A 487 19.99 -26.76 10.03
CA GLY A 487 21.01 -27.71 10.51
C GLY A 487 22.37 -27.61 9.81
N ALA A 488 22.56 -26.68 8.88
CA ALA A 488 23.84 -26.44 8.22
C ALA A 488 24.96 -26.14 9.23
N GLN A 489 26.19 -26.56 8.92
CA GLN A 489 27.37 -26.39 9.79
C GLN A 489 28.39 -25.39 9.22
N GLU A 490 28.13 -24.84 8.04
CA GLU A 490 29.05 -23.99 7.30
C GLU A 490 28.43 -22.61 7.08
N TYR A 491 29.29 -21.59 6.93
CA TYR A 491 28.90 -20.19 6.71
C TYR A 491 27.89 -19.69 7.75
N LEU A 492 28.21 -19.94 9.02
CA LEU A 492 27.39 -19.60 10.18
C LEU A 492 27.64 -18.17 10.65
N GLU A 493 26.55 -17.50 11.01
CA GLU A 493 26.52 -16.13 11.50
C GLU A 493 25.70 -16.08 12.80
N PHE A 494 26.11 -15.22 13.73
CA PHE A 494 25.30 -14.92 14.91
C PHE A 494 24.27 -13.87 14.52
N ASP A 495 23.01 -14.27 14.51
CA ASP A 495 21.87 -13.41 14.24
C ASP A 495 21.14 -13.07 15.54
N HIS A 496 20.60 -11.85 15.62
CA HIS A 496 19.71 -11.47 16.70
C HIS A 496 18.28 -11.90 16.35
N VAL A 497 17.67 -12.74 17.20
CA VAL A 497 16.27 -13.17 17.08
C VAL A 497 15.38 -11.92 17.00
N ILE A 498 15.46 -11.05 18.01
CA ILE A 498 14.93 -9.68 17.94
C ILE A 498 16.05 -8.77 17.41
N PRO A 499 15.91 -8.16 16.22
CA PRO A 499 16.98 -7.39 15.60
C PRO A 499 17.51 -6.25 16.48
N TRP A 500 18.81 -5.98 16.39
CA TRP A 500 19.45 -4.87 17.10
C TRP A 500 18.81 -3.50 16.77
N SER A 501 18.38 -3.30 15.51
CA SER A 501 17.65 -2.09 15.08
C SER A 501 16.30 -1.90 15.79
N ARG A 502 15.73 -2.98 16.35
CA ARG A 502 14.47 -2.99 17.12
C ARG A 502 14.71 -3.13 18.63
N GLY A 503 15.91 -2.79 19.12
CA GLY A 503 16.23 -2.82 20.56
C GLY A 503 16.65 -4.20 21.10
N GLY A 504 16.95 -5.16 20.22
CA GLY A 504 17.48 -6.46 20.60
C GLY A 504 18.81 -6.38 21.34
N ALA A 505 18.91 -7.07 22.48
CA ALA A 505 20.15 -7.16 23.27
C ALA A 505 21.12 -8.19 22.70
N SER A 506 22.43 -8.00 22.88
CA SER A 506 23.50 -8.94 22.54
C SER A 506 23.68 -9.98 23.67
N SER A 507 22.62 -10.74 23.94
CA SER A 507 22.57 -11.76 25.00
C SER A 507 22.48 -13.17 24.42
N VAL A 508 22.72 -14.18 25.25
CA VAL A 508 22.56 -15.58 24.84
C VAL A 508 21.11 -15.84 24.40
N ASP A 509 20.14 -15.29 25.12
CA ASP A 509 18.72 -15.57 24.90
C ASP A 509 18.13 -14.84 23.67
N ASN A 510 18.82 -13.82 23.14
CA ASN A 510 18.41 -13.11 21.92
C ASN A 510 19.28 -13.43 20.70
N LEU A 511 20.37 -14.16 20.87
CA LEU A 511 21.24 -14.55 19.76
C LEU A 511 20.95 -15.98 19.33
N GLN A 512 21.09 -16.25 18.04
CA GLN A 512 20.97 -17.58 17.43
C GLN A 512 22.02 -17.77 16.33
N ILE A 513 22.35 -19.01 16.02
CA ILE A 513 23.20 -19.34 14.88
C ILE A 513 22.34 -19.62 13.64
N LEU A 514 22.57 -18.84 12.57
CA LEU A 514 21.97 -19.06 11.25
C LEU A 514 23.06 -19.22 10.19
N CYS A 515 22.82 -20.03 9.15
CA CYS A 515 23.67 -19.97 7.96
C CYS A 515 23.32 -18.73 7.13
N ARG A 516 24.27 -18.22 6.35
CA ARG A 516 24.09 -17.00 5.53
C ARG A 516 22.80 -16.98 4.71
N ARG A 517 22.39 -18.11 4.13
CA ARG A 517 21.12 -18.23 3.36
C ARG A 517 19.89 -18.01 4.24
N CYS A 518 19.84 -18.66 5.41
CA CYS A 518 18.73 -18.51 6.36
C CYS A 518 18.72 -17.11 6.98
N ASN A 519 19.89 -16.54 7.26
CA ASN A 519 20.01 -15.18 7.79
C ASN A 519 19.51 -14.12 6.79
N LEU A 520 19.95 -14.20 5.53
CA LEU A 520 19.45 -13.32 4.46
C LEU A 520 17.96 -13.49 4.20
N ALA A 521 17.45 -14.72 4.29
CA ALA A 521 16.02 -14.97 4.20
C ALA A 521 15.26 -14.35 5.38
N LYS A 522 15.75 -14.44 6.63
CA LYS A 522 15.11 -13.81 7.79
C LYS A 522 15.10 -12.29 7.68
N GLY A 523 16.26 -11.68 7.45
CA GLY A 523 16.42 -10.23 7.45
C GLY A 523 16.09 -9.62 8.82
N ALA A 524 15.39 -8.48 8.84
CA ALA A 524 14.93 -7.83 10.08
C ALA A 524 13.57 -8.34 10.58
N ARG A 525 13.07 -9.46 10.05
CA ARG A 525 11.79 -10.06 10.49
C ARG A 525 11.99 -10.84 11.79
N ILE A 526 10.98 -10.79 12.65
CA ILE A 526 10.91 -11.50 13.95
C ILE A 526 10.29 -12.87 13.74
#